data_AF-A0A948R5P3-F1
#
_entry.id   AF-A0A948R5P3-F1
#
_cell.length_a   1.000
_cell.length_b   1.000
_cell.length_c   1.000
_cell.angle_alpha   90.00
_cell.angle_beta   90.00
_cell.angle_gamma   90.00
#
_symmetry.space_group_name_H-M   'P 1'
#
loop_
_entity.id
_entity.type
_entity.pdbx_description
1 polymer ?
#
loop_
_entity_poly.entity_id
_entity_poly.type
_entity_poly.pdbx_seq_one_letter_code
_entity_poly.pdbx_strand_id
1 'polypeptide(L)'
;MNYWPLAGIAIVVAGFGFRFNPLLVVVSAALATGVLAGLDPVAVIEALGKAFNDNRYISVTWIILPVIGLLERYGLQQRARAVIEGMRGATMGKLLVAYLAFRQIASALGMKDIGGHPQAVRPLVAPMAEAAAIKTHGDLSEDKRDEVKAMAAATDNVGLFFGEDIFFAIASILL
;
A
#
# COMPACT_ATOMS: atom_id res chain seq x y z
N MET A 1 7.17 7.66 41.51
CA MET A 1 6.96 7.37 40.07
C MET A 1 5.52 7.70 39.74
N ASN A 2 5.26 8.54 38.74
CA ASN A 2 3.89 8.90 38.33
C ASN A 2 3.44 7.98 37.17
N TYR A 3 2.48 7.09 37.43
CA TYR A 3 1.98 6.12 36.45
C TYR A 3 0.71 6.60 35.73
N TRP A 4 0.14 7.74 36.13
CA TRP A 4 -1.07 8.30 35.51
C TRP A 4 -1.01 8.49 33.99
N PRO A 5 0.13 8.85 33.38
CA PRO A 5 0.24 8.94 31.91
C PRO A 5 -0.08 7.61 31.19
N LEU A 6 0.10 6.46 31.85
CA LEU A 6 -0.19 5.15 31.27
C LEU A 6 -1.68 4.89 31.06
N ALA A 7 -2.57 5.70 31.65
CA ALA A 7 -4.01 5.60 31.42
C ALA A 7 -4.39 5.76 29.95
N GLY A 8 -3.58 6.47 29.15
CA GLY A 8 -3.75 6.53 27.69
C GLY A 8 -3.74 5.16 27.02
N ILE A 9 -2.91 4.23 27.50
CA ILE A 9 -2.84 2.86 26.98
C ILE A 9 -4.17 2.14 27.24
N ALA A 10 -4.75 2.31 28.43
CA ALA A 10 -6.04 1.73 28.77
C ALA A 10 -7.17 2.27 27.86
N ILE A 11 -7.14 3.57 27.52
CA ILE A 11 -8.08 4.18 26.57
C ILE A 11 -7.93 3.55 25.18
N VAL A 12 -6.71 3.33 24.70
CA VAL A 12 -6.44 2.67 23.40
C VAL A 12 -6.96 1.23 23.39
N VAL A 13 -6.62 0.45 24.42
CA VAL A 13 -7.03 -0.96 24.53
C VAL A 13 -8.56 -1.08 24.57
N ALA A 14 -9.23 -0.28 25.40
CA ALA A 14 -10.69 -0.27 25.48
C ALA A 14 -11.32 0.20 24.16
N GLY A 15 -10.81 1.30 23.59
CA GLY A 15 -11.35 1.89 22.36
C GLY A 15 -11.29 0.93 21.17
N PHE A 16 -10.17 0.24 20.99
CA PHE A 16 -10.05 -0.79 19.96
C PHE A 16 -10.82 -2.07 20.29
N GLY A 17 -10.87 -2.47 21.57
CA GLY A 17 -11.70 -3.59 22.02
C GLY A 17 -13.18 -3.39 21.67
N PHE A 18 -13.70 -2.17 21.80
CA PHE A 18 -15.06 -1.80 21.41
C PHE A 18 -15.22 -1.42 19.92
N ARG A 19 -14.15 -1.50 19.11
CA ARG A 19 -14.13 -1.16 17.67
C ARG A 19 -14.58 0.29 17.38
N PHE A 20 -14.28 1.24 18.27
CA PHE A 20 -14.52 2.65 18.01
C PHE A 20 -13.61 3.19 16.91
N ASN A 21 -13.97 4.36 16.36
CA ASN A 21 -13.18 5.02 15.32
C ASN A 21 -11.72 5.19 15.78
N PRO A 22 -10.74 4.57 15.09
CA PRO A 22 -9.33 4.61 15.48
C PRO A 22 -8.78 6.01 15.69
N LEU A 23 -9.20 6.97 14.86
CA LEU A 23 -8.70 8.33 14.90
C LEU A 23 -9.15 9.02 16.20
N LEU A 24 -10.42 8.85 16.58
CA LEU A 24 -10.94 9.40 17.84
C LEU A 24 -10.26 8.77 19.04
N VAL A 25 -10.09 7.44 19.05
CA VAL A 25 -9.44 6.71 20.15
C VAL A 25 -8.02 7.21 20.39
N VAL A 26 -7.22 7.36 19.31
CA VAL A 26 -5.83 7.82 19.40
C VAL A 26 -5.75 9.27 19.88
N VAL A 27 -6.59 10.16 19.35
CA VAL A 27 -6.61 11.58 19.77
C VAL A 27 -7.03 11.70 21.24
N SER A 28 -8.08 11.02 21.68
CA SER A 28 -8.52 11.03 23.07
C SER A 28 -7.46 10.47 24.01
N ALA A 29 -6.78 9.39 23.64
CA ALA A 29 -5.68 8.82 24.42
C ALA A 29 -4.49 9.77 24.53
N ALA A 30 -4.10 10.44 23.44
CA ALA A 30 -3.01 11.41 23.44
C ALA A 30 -3.32 12.63 24.32
N LEU A 31 -4.55 13.16 24.22
CA LEU A 31 -5.01 14.26 25.07
C LEU A 31 -5.02 13.88 26.54
N ALA A 32 -5.61 12.71 26.87
CA ALA A 32 -5.66 12.21 28.25
C ALA A 32 -4.26 11.98 28.82
N THR A 33 -3.34 11.40 28.02
CA THR A 33 -1.94 11.18 28.43
C THR A 33 -1.23 12.49 28.71
N GLY A 34 -1.38 13.49 27.84
CA GLY A 34 -0.75 14.80 28.00
C GLY A 34 -1.23 15.51 29.27
N VAL A 35 -2.54 15.53 29.53
CA VAL A 35 -3.12 16.14 30.73
C VAL A 35 -2.69 15.38 31.99
N LEU A 36 -2.71 14.05 31.97
CA LEU A 36 -2.30 13.21 33.10
C LEU A 36 -0.79 13.23 33.37
N ALA A 37 0.01 13.63 32.38
CA ALA A 37 1.43 13.94 32.52
C ALA A 37 1.70 15.32 33.14
N GLY A 38 0.67 16.12 33.39
CA GLY A 38 0.78 17.47 33.95
C GLY A 38 1.17 18.53 32.94
N LEU A 39 1.02 18.25 31.63
CA LEU A 39 1.20 19.26 30.60
C LEU A 39 -0.01 20.20 30.57
N ASP A 40 0.27 21.49 30.37
CA ASP A 40 -0.77 22.47 30.09
C ASP A 40 -1.52 22.10 28.80
N PRO A 41 -2.84 22.34 28.68
CA PRO A 41 -3.62 22.03 27.48
C PRO A 41 -3.00 22.60 26.19
N VAL A 42 -2.41 23.80 26.24
CA VAL A 42 -1.74 24.40 25.08
C VAL A 42 -0.50 23.60 24.70
N ALA A 43 0.30 23.16 25.67
CA ALA A 43 1.49 22.34 25.43
C ALA A 43 1.14 20.95 24.85
N VAL A 44 0.00 20.37 25.23
CA VAL A 44 -0.49 19.11 24.64
C VAL A 44 -0.86 19.31 23.17
N ILE A 45 -1.56 20.40 22.84
CA ILE A 45 -1.92 20.74 21.46
C ILE A 45 -0.67 21.02 20.63
N GLU A 46 0.31 21.74 21.19
CA GLU A 46 1.58 22.02 20.54
C GLU A 46 2.37 20.74 20.25
N ALA A 47 2.43 19.81 21.21
CA ALA A 47 3.09 18.51 21.02
C ALA A 47 2.42 17.67 19.92
N LEU A 48 1.08 17.66 19.85
CA LEU A 48 0.32 17.03 18.77
C LEU A 48 0.62 17.69 17.41
N GLY A 49 0.66 19.02 17.35
CA GLY A 49 0.98 19.78 16.14
C GLY A 49 2.41 19.52 15.66
N LYS A 50 3.37 19.47 16.58
CA LYS A 50 4.76 19.13 16.29
C LYS A 50 4.86 17.71 15.74
N ALA A 51 4.24 16.73 16.39
CA ALA A 51 4.24 15.34 15.93
C ALA A 51 3.61 15.20 14.53
N PHE A 52 2.56 15.97 14.23
CA PHE A 52 1.95 16.00 12.89
C PHE A 52 2.90 16.59 11.84
N ASN A 53 3.60 17.69 12.16
CA ASN A 53 4.51 18.34 11.23
C ASN A 53 5.80 17.51 11.01
N ASP A 54 6.32 16.86 12.05
CA ASP A 54 7.44 15.93 11.95
C ASP A 54 7.09 14.73 11.07
N ASN A 55 5.82 14.31 11.07
CA ASN A 55 5.29 13.24 10.21
C ASN A 55 4.57 13.74 8.95
N ARG A 56 4.85 14.98 8.50
CA ARG A 56 4.22 15.57 7.31
C ARG A 56 4.48 14.75 6.03
N TYR A 57 5.52 13.92 5.99
CA TYR A 57 5.78 13.02 4.87
C TYR A 57 4.63 12.03 4.63
N ILE A 58 3.89 11.61 5.67
CA ILE A 58 2.69 10.75 5.53
C ILE A 58 1.60 11.46 4.72
N SER A 59 1.51 12.79 4.82
CA SER A 59 0.57 13.60 4.04
C SER A 59 0.90 13.58 2.54
N VAL A 60 2.15 13.34 2.16
CA VAL A 60 2.58 13.26 0.74
C VAL A 60 1.96 12.06 0.05
N THR A 61 1.72 10.96 0.77
CA THR A 61 1.02 9.77 0.24
C THR A 61 -0.36 10.12 -0.33
N TRP A 62 -1.04 11.13 0.23
CA TRP A 62 -2.33 11.58 -0.29
C TRP A 62 -2.25 12.33 -1.62
N ILE A 63 -1.09 12.86 -2.01
CA ILE A 63 -0.85 13.49 -3.32
C ILE A 63 -0.74 12.42 -4.43
N ILE A 64 -0.39 11.18 -4.07
CA ILE A 64 -0.28 10.08 -5.04
C ILE A 64 -1.65 9.79 -5.70
N LEU A 65 -2.73 9.81 -4.92
CA LEU A 65 -4.10 9.59 -5.42
C LEU A 65 -4.51 10.53 -6.58
N PRO A 66 -4.45 11.87 -6.44
CA PRO A 66 -4.78 12.76 -7.55
C PRO A 66 -3.79 12.67 -8.71
N VAL A 67 -2.50 12.36 -8.46
CA VAL A 67 -1.51 12.13 -9.52
C VAL A 67 -1.88 10.89 -10.34
N ILE A 68 -2.23 9.77 -9.70
CA ILE A 68 -2.74 8.56 -10.39
C ILE A 68 -3.99 8.92 -11.20
N GLY A 69 -4.96 9.60 -10.59
CA GLY A 69 -6.19 10.00 -11.29
C GLY A 69 -5.92 10.88 -12.52
N LEU A 70 -4.92 11.75 -12.46
CA LEU A 70 -4.49 12.56 -13.60
C LEU A 70 -3.88 11.69 -14.70
N LEU A 71 -2.94 10.80 -14.35
CA LEU A 71 -2.29 9.91 -15.29
C LEU A 71 -3.28 8.97 -15.99
N GLU A 72 -4.24 8.42 -15.25
CA GLU A 72 -5.32 7.59 -15.80
C GLU A 72 -6.20 8.38 -16.76
N ARG A 73 -6.56 9.64 -16.42
CA ARG A 73 -7.30 10.53 -17.32
C ARG A 73 -6.55 10.84 -18.62
N TYR A 74 -5.22 10.94 -18.57
CA TYR A 74 -4.35 11.12 -19.75
C TYR A 74 -4.00 9.82 -20.48
N GLY A 75 -4.62 8.73 -20.07
CA GLY A 75 -4.60 7.49 -20.82
C GLY A 75 -3.38 6.60 -20.53
N LEU A 76 -2.85 6.66 -19.31
CA LEU A 76 -1.75 5.79 -18.86
C LEU A 76 -2.06 4.31 -19.13
N GLN A 77 -3.29 3.87 -18.82
CA GLN A 77 -3.74 2.49 -19.03
C GLN A 77 -3.75 2.12 -20.53
N GLN A 78 -4.20 3.02 -21.40
CA GLN A 78 -4.25 2.84 -22.85
C GLN A 78 -2.83 2.76 -23.45
N ARG A 79 -1.92 3.63 -22.99
CA ARG A 79 -0.52 3.62 -23.41
C ARG A 79 0.17 2.32 -23.03
N ALA A 80 -0.04 1.88 -21.80
CA ALA A 80 0.54 0.64 -21.31
C ALA A 80 0.00 -0.56 -22.10
N ARG A 81 -1.32 -0.63 -22.34
CA ARG A 81 -1.95 -1.65 -23.21
C ARG A 81 -1.35 -1.69 -24.62
N ALA A 82 -1.15 -0.53 -25.26
CA ALA A 82 -0.56 -0.44 -26.60
C ALA A 82 0.88 -0.97 -26.66
N VAL A 83 1.70 -0.70 -25.64
CA VAL A 83 3.07 -1.23 -25.53
C VAL A 83 3.07 -2.76 -25.53
N ILE A 84 2.07 -3.37 -24.90
CA ILE A 84 1.98 -4.82 -24.72
C ILE A 84 1.32 -5.52 -25.90
N GLU A 85 0.33 -4.90 -26.54
CA GLU A 85 -0.19 -5.35 -27.83
C GLU A 85 0.94 -5.40 -28.88
N GLY A 86 1.92 -4.49 -28.77
CA GLY A 86 3.16 -4.50 -29.53
C GLY A 86 4.16 -5.62 -29.16
N MET A 87 4.07 -6.19 -27.95
CA MET A 87 4.92 -7.30 -27.50
C MET A 87 4.44 -8.64 -28.07
N ARG A 88 4.83 -8.91 -29.32
CA ARG A 88 4.60 -10.20 -29.99
C ARG A 88 5.19 -11.35 -29.17
N GLY A 89 4.35 -12.31 -28.76
CA GLY A 89 4.76 -13.56 -28.10
C GLY A 89 4.75 -13.56 -26.56
N ALA A 90 4.21 -12.52 -25.92
CA ALA A 90 3.98 -12.53 -24.47
C ALA A 90 2.83 -13.47 -24.11
N THR A 91 3.13 -14.60 -23.46
CA THR A 91 2.14 -15.46 -22.80
C THR A 91 1.85 -14.92 -21.40
N MET A 92 0.69 -15.25 -20.83
CA MET A 92 0.30 -14.85 -19.47
C MET A 92 1.40 -15.18 -18.44
N GLY A 93 1.99 -16.37 -18.50
CA GLY A 93 3.09 -16.75 -17.60
C GLY A 93 4.34 -15.90 -17.76
N LYS A 94 4.80 -15.62 -18.98
CA LYS A 94 5.98 -14.76 -19.21
C LYS A 94 5.77 -13.35 -18.71
N LEU A 95 4.54 -12.83 -18.87
CA LEU A 95 4.14 -11.53 -18.41
C LEU A 95 4.17 -11.43 -16.88
N LEU A 96 3.60 -12.42 -16.18
CA LEU A 96 3.61 -12.45 -14.72
C LEU A 96 5.03 -12.64 -14.16
N VAL A 97 5.88 -13.46 -14.79
CA VAL A 97 7.28 -13.61 -14.37
C VAL A 97 8.07 -12.31 -14.53
N ALA A 98 7.87 -11.59 -15.65
CA ALA A 98 8.52 -10.30 -15.86
C ALA A 98 8.06 -9.27 -14.83
N TYR A 99 6.75 -9.24 -14.54
CA TYR A 99 6.19 -8.35 -13.52
C TYR A 99 6.68 -8.71 -12.11
N LEU A 100 6.79 -10.01 -11.78
CA LEU A 100 7.35 -10.50 -10.51
C LEU A 100 8.78 -10.00 -10.32
N ALA A 101 9.63 -10.18 -11.34
CA ALA A 101 11.02 -9.73 -11.30
C ALA A 101 11.12 -8.20 -11.13
N PHE A 102 10.32 -7.45 -11.88
CA PHE A 102 10.22 -6.00 -11.71
C PHE A 102 9.82 -5.62 -10.29
N ARG A 103 8.76 -6.23 -9.76
CA ARG A 103 8.22 -5.93 -8.42
C ARG A 103 9.24 -6.26 -7.32
N GLN A 104 9.94 -7.39 -7.47
CA GLN A 104 10.94 -7.85 -6.52
C GLN A 104 12.18 -6.95 -6.53
N ILE A 105 12.68 -6.56 -7.71
CA ILE A 105 13.82 -5.63 -7.83
C ILE A 105 13.46 -4.25 -7.29
N ALA A 106 12.29 -3.71 -7.64
CA ALA A 106 11.84 -2.42 -7.15
C ALA A 106 11.73 -2.40 -5.61
N SER A 107 11.14 -3.45 -5.04
CA SER A 107 10.99 -3.59 -3.58
C SER A 107 12.33 -3.79 -2.88
N ALA A 108 13.25 -4.57 -3.49
CA ALA A 108 14.61 -4.78 -2.99
C ALA A 108 15.48 -3.50 -3.00
N LEU A 109 15.14 -2.53 -3.84
CA LEU A 109 15.75 -1.20 -3.85
C LEU A 109 15.03 -0.20 -2.91
N GLY A 110 14.08 -0.68 -2.11
CA GLY A 110 13.30 0.14 -1.17
C GLY A 110 12.08 0.84 -1.78
N MET A 111 11.82 0.65 -3.08
CA MET A 111 10.70 1.27 -3.79
C MET A 111 9.42 0.43 -3.70
N LYS A 112 9.01 0.12 -2.46
CA LYS A 112 7.85 -0.75 -2.18
C LYS A 112 6.52 -0.16 -2.66
N ASP A 113 6.45 1.16 -2.80
CA ASP A 113 5.28 1.87 -3.30
C ASP A 113 5.10 1.71 -4.84
N ILE A 114 6.12 1.23 -5.56
CA ILE A 114 6.07 1.00 -7.02
C ILE A 114 5.44 -0.37 -7.32
N GLY A 115 4.13 -0.38 -7.51
CA GLY A 115 3.33 -1.59 -7.72
C GLY A 115 2.05 -1.51 -6.90
N GLY A 116 1.46 -2.63 -6.49
CA GLY A 116 0.27 -2.61 -5.63
C GLY A 116 -1.05 -2.81 -6.39
N HIS A 117 -2.03 -3.36 -5.67
CA HIS A 117 -3.35 -3.71 -6.22
C HIS A 117 -4.07 -2.55 -6.93
N PRO A 118 -4.23 -1.35 -6.32
CA PRO A 118 -5.02 -0.30 -6.93
C PRO A 118 -4.33 0.42 -8.09
N GLN A 119 -2.99 0.57 -8.05
CA GLN A 119 -2.24 1.36 -9.03
C GLN A 119 -1.53 0.54 -10.12
N ALA A 120 -1.33 -0.77 -9.93
CA ALA A 120 -0.70 -1.64 -10.92
C ALA A 120 -1.55 -2.85 -11.29
N VAL A 121 -1.99 -3.67 -10.32
CA VAL A 121 -2.63 -4.95 -10.65
C VAL A 121 -3.96 -4.74 -11.37
N ARG A 122 -4.88 -4.00 -10.74
CA ARG A 122 -6.25 -3.82 -11.24
C ARG A 122 -6.31 -3.07 -12.59
N PRO A 123 -5.62 -1.93 -12.78
CA PRO A 123 -5.71 -1.17 -14.02
C PRO A 123 -4.85 -1.74 -15.15
N LEU A 124 -3.83 -2.55 -14.84
CA LEU A 124 -2.80 -2.92 -15.80
C LEU A 124 -2.52 -4.43 -15.81
N VAL A 125 -1.93 -5.00 -14.75
CA VAL A 125 -1.42 -6.39 -14.81
C VAL A 125 -2.53 -7.41 -15.04
N ALA A 126 -3.68 -7.27 -14.36
CA ALA A 126 -4.82 -8.17 -14.49
C ALA A 126 -5.44 -8.15 -15.90
N PRO A 127 -5.85 -7.00 -16.48
CA PRO A 127 -6.37 -6.98 -17.84
C PRO A 127 -5.33 -7.44 -18.88
N MET A 128 -4.03 -7.21 -18.65
CA MET A 128 -2.99 -7.73 -19.53
C MET A 128 -2.83 -9.25 -19.47
N ALA A 129 -2.83 -9.81 -18.26
CA ALA A 129 -2.73 -11.25 -18.05
C ALA A 129 -3.95 -11.96 -18.66
N GLU A 130 -5.14 -11.37 -18.53
CA GLU A 130 -6.37 -11.87 -19.15
C GLU A 130 -6.29 -11.82 -20.68
N ALA A 131 -5.87 -10.69 -21.27
CA ALA A 131 -5.71 -10.56 -22.71
C ALA A 131 -4.67 -11.56 -23.28
N ALA A 132 -3.55 -11.77 -22.57
CA ALA A 132 -2.52 -12.72 -22.96
C ALA A 132 -3.00 -14.19 -22.86
N ALA A 133 -3.84 -14.50 -21.86
CA ALA A 133 -4.44 -15.81 -21.70
C ALA A 133 -5.48 -16.08 -22.81
N ILE A 134 -6.36 -15.12 -23.11
CA ILE A 134 -7.35 -15.23 -24.20
C ILE A 134 -6.68 -15.44 -25.55
N LYS A 135 -5.59 -14.71 -25.82
CA LYS A 135 -4.82 -14.85 -27.07
C LYS A 135 -4.25 -16.26 -27.28
N THR A 136 -3.94 -16.97 -26.20
CA THR A 136 -3.29 -18.28 -26.23
C THR A 136 -4.32 -19.42 -26.18
N HIS A 137 -5.39 -19.26 -25.40
CA HIS A 137 -6.34 -20.32 -25.07
C HIS A 137 -7.75 -20.09 -25.66
N GLY A 138 -7.99 -18.98 -26.35
CA GLY A 138 -9.31 -18.61 -26.83
C GLY A 138 -10.16 -17.97 -25.73
N ASP A 139 -11.48 -17.95 -25.91
CA ASP A 139 -12.36 -17.32 -24.93
C ASP A 139 -12.36 -18.09 -23.60
N LEU A 140 -12.25 -17.36 -22.49
CA LEU A 140 -12.12 -17.94 -21.15
C LEU A 140 -13.48 -17.97 -20.45
N SER A 141 -13.77 -19.05 -19.73
CA SER A 141 -14.87 -19.07 -18.76
C SER A 141 -14.64 -18.02 -17.66
N GLU A 142 -15.72 -17.61 -16.99
CA GLU A 142 -15.65 -16.61 -15.92
C GLU A 142 -14.69 -17.04 -14.79
N ASP A 143 -14.79 -18.30 -14.34
CA ASP A 143 -13.87 -18.90 -13.36
C ASP A 143 -12.40 -18.77 -13.77
N LYS A 144 -12.09 -18.96 -15.07
CA LYS A 144 -10.71 -18.87 -15.57
C LYS A 144 -10.21 -17.44 -15.66
N ARG A 145 -11.08 -16.47 -15.92
CA ARG A 145 -10.70 -15.04 -15.83
C ARG A 145 -10.39 -14.66 -14.39
N ASP A 146 -11.19 -15.14 -13.45
CA ASP A 146 -10.97 -14.85 -12.03
C ASP A 146 -9.70 -15.52 -11.51
N GLU A 147 -9.39 -16.74 -11.97
CA GLU A 147 -8.09 -17.39 -11.70
C GLU A 147 -6.92 -16.54 -12.24
N VAL A 148 -7.03 -15.99 -13.45
CA VAL A 148 -5.99 -15.11 -14.02
C VAL A 148 -5.83 -13.81 -13.23
N LYS A 149 -6.92 -13.17 -12.81
CA LYS A 149 -6.89 -11.97 -11.96
C LYS A 149 -6.27 -12.28 -10.59
N ALA A 150 -6.63 -13.43 -10.01
CA ALA A 150 -6.07 -13.90 -8.75
C ALA A 150 -4.55 -14.14 -8.86
N MET A 151 -4.09 -14.74 -9.96
CA MET A 151 -2.66 -14.94 -10.22
C MET A 151 -1.91 -13.61 -10.39
N ALA A 152 -2.52 -12.61 -11.06
CA ALA A 152 -1.94 -11.28 -11.16
C ALA A 152 -1.80 -10.60 -9.78
N ALA A 153 -2.84 -10.70 -8.94
CA ALA A 153 -2.84 -10.19 -7.58
C ALA A 153 -1.81 -10.91 -6.69
N ALA A 154 -1.71 -12.24 -6.79
CA ALA A 154 -0.74 -13.03 -6.07
C ALA A 154 0.70 -12.66 -6.46
N THR A 155 0.94 -12.41 -7.75
CA THR A 155 2.26 -12.04 -8.25
C THR A 155 2.78 -10.73 -7.64
N ASP A 156 1.92 -9.72 -7.48
CA ASP A 156 2.29 -8.45 -6.82
C ASP A 156 2.63 -8.66 -5.34
N ASN A 157 1.82 -9.44 -4.63
CA ASN A 157 2.03 -9.73 -3.20
C ASN A 157 3.34 -10.50 -2.98
N VAL A 158 3.59 -11.55 -3.76
CA VAL A 158 4.79 -12.38 -3.65
C VAL A 158 6.03 -11.55 -3.99
N GLY A 159 5.99 -10.76 -5.07
CA GLY A 159 7.10 -9.90 -5.47
C GLY A 159 7.42 -8.82 -4.45
N LEU A 160 6.39 -8.21 -3.85
CA LEU A 160 6.58 -7.24 -2.77
C LEU A 160 7.19 -7.91 -1.53
N PHE A 161 6.59 -9.00 -1.05
CA PHE A 161 7.01 -9.68 0.17
C PHE A 161 8.49 -10.11 0.11
N PHE A 162 8.86 -10.89 -0.91
CA PHE A 162 10.25 -11.38 -1.01
C PHE A 162 11.24 -10.32 -1.48
N GLY A 163 10.79 -9.29 -2.20
CA GLY A 163 11.67 -8.19 -2.59
C GLY A 163 11.97 -7.28 -1.41
N GLU A 164 10.97 -7.03 -0.58
CA GLU A 164 11.09 -6.28 0.66
C GLU A 164 12.15 -6.89 1.57
N ASP A 165 12.16 -8.21 1.75
CA ASP A 165 13.12 -8.92 2.62
C ASP A 165 14.62 -8.74 2.25
N ILE A 166 14.92 -8.28 1.03
CA ILE A 166 16.30 -8.03 0.56
C ILE A 166 16.79 -6.62 0.97
N PHE A 167 15.88 -5.68 1.25
CA PHE A 167 16.23 -4.28 1.50
C PHE A 167 16.73 -4.06 2.93
N PHE A 168 17.98 -3.60 3.07
CA PHE A 168 18.67 -3.42 4.36
C PHE A 168 18.04 -2.39 5.32
N ALA A 169 17.12 -1.52 4.87
CA ALA A 169 16.56 -0.43 5.67
C ALA A 169 15.09 -0.65 6.07
N ILE A 170 14.75 -1.87 6.49
CA ILE A 170 13.43 -2.20 7.05
C ILE A 170 13.59 -2.46 8.53
N ALA A 171 12.72 -1.84 9.33
CA ALA A 171 12.71 -1.95 10.79
C ALA A 171 12.70 -3.41 11.30
N SER A 172 12.21 -4.36 10.52
CA SER A 172 12.19 -5.79 10.86
C SER A 172 13.56 -6.48 10.78
N ILE A 173 14.50 -6.00 9.95
CA ILE A 173 15.85 -6.56 9.79
C ILE A 173 16.88 -5.83 10.68
N LEU A 174 16.55 -4.60 11.11
CA LEU A 174 17.42 -3.74 11.91
C LEU A 174 17.41 -4.07 13.42
N LEU A 175 16.96 -5.28 13.80
CA LEU A 175 16.86 -5.78 15.17
C LEU A 175 17.93 -6.84 15.47
#